data_AF-A0A7V9ES37-F1
#
_entry.id   AF-A0A7V9ES37-F1
#
_cell.length_a   1.000
_cell.length_b   1.000
_cell.length_c   1.000
_cell.angle_alpha   90.00
_cell.angle_beta   90.00
_cell.angle_gamma   90.00
#
_symmetry.space_group_name_H-M   'P 1'
#
loop_
_entity.id
_entity.type
_entity.pdbx_description
1 polymer ?
#
loop_
_entity_poly.entity_id
_entity_poly.type
_entity_poly.pdbx_seq_one_letter_code
_entity_poly.pdbx_strand_id
1 'polypeptide(L)'
;DQTKRVLENIAGLLKAAKLSFDHVVKTTIFLTSMDDFQTVNEIYATYFRENPPARSTVAVSALPKGAKVEIEVIAAAGDNPAEGGKTVSDTSG
;
A
#
# COMPACT_ATOMS: atom_id res chain seq x y z
N ASP A 1 0.25 -13.88 8.38
CA ASP A 1 0.22 -13.56 6.95
C ASP A 1 1.45 -12.75 6.54
N GLN A 2 1.95 -12.91 5.31
CA GLN A 2 3.08 -12.12 4.79
C GLN A 2 2.70 -10.66 4.56
N THR A 3 1.46 -10.39 4.11
CA THR A 3 0.91 -9.06 3.87
C THR A 3 0.97 -8.19 5.11
N LYS A 4 0.54 -8.76 6.25
CA LYS A 4 0.59 -8.07 7.54
C LYS A 4 2.02 -7.66 7.90
N ARG A 5 2.99 -8.57 7.73
CA ARG A 5 4.40 -8.28 8.03
C ARG A 5 4.97 -7.18 7.13
N VAL A 6 4.63 -7.18 5.84
CA VAL A 6 5.02 -6.12 4.91
C VAL A 6 4.45 -4.77 5.35
N LEU A 7 3.16 -4.71 5.71
CA LEU A 7 2.52 -3.48 6.17
C LEU A 7 3.07 -2.98 7.51
N GLU A 8 3.37 -3.86 8.48
CA GLU A 8 4.04 -3.45 9.72
C GLU A 8 5.45 -2.88 9.48
N ASN A 9 6.20 -3.46 8.53
CA ASN A 9 7.51 -2.91 8.15
C ASN A 9 7.37 -1.52 7.53
N ILE A 10 6.40 -1.32 6.63
CA ILE A 10 6.07 -0.02 6.04
C ILE A 10 5.68 0.97 7.15
N ALA A 11 4.87 0.56 8.13
CA ALA A 11 4.50 1.40 9.26
C ALA A 11 5.74 1.87 10.05
N GLY A 12 6.71 0.98 10.27
CA GLY A 12 7.99 1.32 10.90
C GLY A 12 8.81 2.34 10.11
N LEU A 13 8.87 2.19 8.78
CA LEU A 13 9.57 3.12 7.89
C LEU A 13 8.91 4.51 7.86
N LEU A 14 7.58 4.54 7.73
CA LEU A 14 6.80 5.78 7.79
C LEU A 14 7.02 6.48 9.13
N LYS A 15 6.94 5.74 10.24
CA LYS A 15 7.17 6.30 11.59
C LYS A 15 8.58 6.86 11.75
N ALA A 16 9.60 6.21 11.21
CA ALA A 16 10.98 6.72 11.22
C ALA A 16 11.11 8.06 10.47
N ALA A 17 10.28 8.27 9.45
CA ALA A 17 10.16 9.52 8.70
C ALA A 17 9.15 10.52 9.29
N LYS A 18 8.56 10.24 10.47
CA LYS A 18 7.46 11.01 11.10
C LYS A 18 6.18 11.09 10.25
N LEU A 19 5.91 10.05 9.45
CA LEU A 19 4.72 9.89 8.62
C LEU A 19 3.82 8.76 9.16
N SER A 20 2.60 8.70 8.63
CA SER A 20 1.60 7.63 8.84
C SER A 20 1.11 7.09 7.50
N PHE A 21 0.24 6.07 7.53
CA PHE A 21 -0.41 5.56 6.32
C PHE A 21 -1.26 6.61 5.60
N ASP A 22 -1.73 7.65 6.28
CA ASP A 22 -2.51 8.75 5.69
C ASP A 22 -1.68 9.61 4.73
N HIS A 23 -0.35 9.50 4.81
CA HIS A 23 0.58 10.20 3.94
C HIS A 23 0.91 9.40 2.68
N VAL A 24 0.44 8.16 2.58
CA VAL A 24 0.65 7.32 1.40
C VAL A 24 -0.31 7.77 0.30
N VAL A 25 0.24 8.04 -0.88
CA VAL A 25 -0.52 8.53 -2.04
C VAL A 25 -0.66 7.48 -3.13
N LYS A 26 0.27 6.51 -3.20
CA LYS A 26 0.26 5.41 -4.16
C LYS A 26 0.81 4.14 -3.53
N THR A 27 0.17 3.01 -3.84
CA THR A 27 0.69 1.67 -3.57
C THR A 27 0.71 0.81 -4.82
N THR A 28 1.72 -0.06 -4.93
CA THR A 28 1.76 -1.11 -5.94
C THR A 28 1.93 -2.45 -5.22
N ILE A 29 1.03 -3.39 -5.45
CA ILE A 29 1.02 -4.72 -4.83
C ILE A 29 1.41 -5.74 -5.89
N PHE A 30 2.49 -6.47 -5.64
CA PHE A 30 2.94 -7.58 -6.46
C PHE A 30 2.60 -8.89 -5.77
N LEU A 31 1.90 -9.79 -6.47
CA LEU A 31 1.50 -11.11 -5.96
C LEU A 31 2.04 -12.23 -6.83
N THR A 32 2.48 -13.33 -6.23
CA THR A 32 2.87 -14.53 -7.00
C THR A 32 1.68 -15.41 -7.39
N SER A 33 0.54 -15.27 -6.70
CA SER A 33 -0.73 -15.93 -7.04
C SER A 33 -1.90 -14.98 -6.83
N MET A 34 -2.87 -15.00 -7.75
CA MET A 34 -4.13 -14.25 -7.61
C MET A 34 -5.10 -14.90 -6.62
N ASP A 35 -4.86 -16.15 -6.22
CA ASP A 35 -5.65 -16.81 -5.17
C ASP A 35 -5.50 -16.07 -3.83
N ASP A 36 -4.35 -15.42 -3.61
CA ASP A 36 -4.05 -14.66 -2.39
C ASP A 36 -4.68 -13.24 -2.41
N PHE A 37 -5.29 -12.82 -3.53
CA PHE A 37 -5.79 -11.44 -3.73
C PHE A 37 -6.82 -11.01 -2.69
N GLN A 38 -7.78 -11.88 -2.37
CA GLN A 38 -8.83 -11.56 -1.40
C GLN A 38 -8.24 -11.38 0.00
N THR A 39 -7.40 -12.32 0.44
CA THR A 39 -6.73 -12.24 1.75
C THR A 39 -5.85 -10.99 1.87
N VAL A 40 -5.11 -10.66 0.82
CA VAL A 40 -4.29 -9.44 0.77
C VAL A 40 -5.16 -8.19 0.89
N ASN A 41 -6.30 -8.13 0.17
CA ASN A 41 -7.22 -7.00 0.23
C ASN A 41 -7.83 -6.80 1.61
N GLU A 42 -8.29 -7.89 2.26
CA GLU A 42 -8.89 -7.82 3.59
C GLU A 42 -7.89 -7.26 4.61
N ILE A 43 -6.64 -7.75 4.58
CA ILE A 43 -5.58 -7.25 5.47
C ILE A 43 -5.24 -5.79 5.13
N TYR A 44 -5.04 -5.47 3.84
CA TYR A 44 -4.71 -4.12 3.37
C TYR A 44 -5.75 -3.08 3.82
N ALA A 45 -7.04 -3.41 3.72
CA ALA A 45 -8.14 -2.53 4.12
C ALA A 45 -8.14 -2.21 5.63
N THR A 46 -7.50 -3.03 6.47
CA THR A 46 -7.38 -2.72 7.90
C THR A 46 -6.42 -1.57 8.20
N TYR A 47 -5.48 -1.28 7.29
CA TYR A 47 -4.47 -0.21 7.40
C TYR A 47 -4.90 1.07 6.67
N PHE A 48 -5.62 0.97 5.56
CA PHE A 48 -6.11 2.11 4.78
C PHE A 48 -7.63 2.24 4.90
N ARG A 49 -8.10 2.85 6.00
CA ARG A 49 -9.53 2.94 6.33
C ARG A 49 -10.23 4.16 5.73
N GLU A 50 -9.55 5.29 5.72
CA GLU A 50 -10.08 6.57 5.27
C GLU A 50 -9.18 7.10 4.16
N ASN A 51 -9.76 7.43 2.99
CA ASN A 51 -9.05 7.92 1.80
C ASN A 51 -7.90 7.00 1.35
N PRO A 52 -8.19 5.77 0.86
CA PRO A 52 -7.14 4.87 0.41
C PRO A 52 -6.34 5.48 -0.75
N PRO A 53 -5.02 5.21 -0.82
CA PRO A 53 -4.18 5.69 -1.89
C PRO A 53 -4.60 5.11 -3.25
N ALA A 54 -4.13 5.74 -4.32
CA ALA A 54 -4.16 5.09 -5.64
C ALA A 54 -3.46 3.73 -5.54
N ARG A 55 -4.01 2.70 -6.19
CA ARG A 55 -3.52 1.33 -6.06
C ARG A 55 -3.44 0.63 -7.40
N SER A 56 -2.36 -0.12 -7.59
CA SER A 56 -2.23 -1.09 -8.68
C SER A 56 -1.88 -2.45 -8.07
N THR A 57 -2.52 -3.51 -8.53
CA THR A 57 -2.18 -4.88 -8.13
C THR A 57 -1.89 -5.70 -9.37
N VAL A 58 -0.77 -6.42 -9.38
CA VAL A 58 -0.34 -7.23 -10.52
C VAL A 58 0.16 -8.59 -10.06
N ALA A 59 -0.11 -9.61 -10.86
CA ALA A 59 0.51 -10.92 -10.70
C ALA A 59 1.90 -10.93 -11.34
N VAL A 60 2.89 -11.47 -10.62
CA VAL A 60 4.28 -11.62 -11.08
C VAL A 60 4.72 -13.08 -11.00
N SER A 61 5.69 -13.46 -11.82
CA SER A 61 6.16 -14.85 -11.88
C SER A 61 6.93 -15.28 -10.62
N ALA A 62 7.64 -14.36 -9.96
CA ALA A 62 8.37 -14.60 -8.73
C ALA A 62 8.70 -13.28 -8.01
N LEU A 63 8.96 -13.39 -6.71
CA LEU A 63 9.49 -12.31 -5.88
C LEU A 63 10.78 -12.77 -5.17
N PRO A 64 11.65 -11.83 -4.73
CA PRO A 64 12.87 -12.17 -4.01
C PRO A 64 12.60 -13.08 -2.80
N LYS A 65 13.50 -14.03 -2.56
CA LYS A 65 13.44 -14.98 -1.43
C LYS A 65 12.16 -15.85 -1.40
N GLY A 66 11.43 -15.96 -2.50
CA GLY A 66 10.19 -16.74 -2.55
C GLY A 66 9.04 -16.10 -1.76
N ALA A 67 9.05 -14.77 -1.62
CA ALA A 67 7.90 -14.04 -1.08
C ALA A 67 6.66 -14.25 -1.96
N LYS A 68 5.48 -14.20 -1.34
CA LYS A 68 4.19 -14.29 -2.04
C LYS A 68 3.59 -12.93 -2.34
N VAL A 69 3.99 -11.92 -1.56
CA VAL A 69 3.52 -10.54 -1.66
C VAL A 69 4.66 -9.57 -1.42
N GLU A 70 4.72 -8.54 -2.25
CA GLU A 70 5.57 -7.37 -2.09
C GLU A 70 4.71 -6.12 -2.29
N ILE A 71 4.95 -5.07 -1.49
CA ILE A 71 4.19 -3.82 -1.56
C ILE A 71 5.18 -2.66 -1.65
N GLU A 72 5.08 -1.92 -2.74
CA GLU A 72 5.76 -0.64 -2.93
C GLU A 72 4.82 0.48 -2.49
N VAL A 73 5.39 1.51 -1.84
CA VAL A 73 4.67 2.64 -1.28
C VAL A 73 5.36 3.94 -1.65
N ILE A 74 4.58 4.90 -2.14
CA ILE A 74 4.99 6.30 -2.28
C ILE A 74 4.21 7.11 -1.25
N ALA A 75 4.92 7.82 -0.38
CA ALA A 75 4.35 8.73 0.60
C ALA A 75 4.85 10.17 0.34
N ALA A 76 3.98 11.14 0.58
CA ALA A 76 4.29 12.56 0.44
C ALA A 76 4.34 13.23 1.81
N ALA A 77 5.46 13.87 2.12
CA ALA A 77 5.57 14.77 3.26
C ALA A 77 5.10 16.17 2.82
N GLY A 78 3.85 16.50 3.11
CA GLY A 78 3.26 17.83 2.95
C GLY A 78 2.40 18.14 4.17
N ASP A 79 1.91 19.37 4.28
CA ASP A 79 0.88 19.68 5.28
C ASP A 79 -0.27 18.69 5.09
N ASN A 80 -0.68 18.09 6.22
CA ASN A 80 -1.68 17.06 6.36
C ASN A 80 -2.78 17.16 5.27
N PRO A 81 -3.15 16.09 4.53
CA PRO A 81 -4.18 16.17 3.47
C PRO A 81 -5.56 16.66 3.95
N ALA A 82 -5.77 16.83 5.26
CA ALA A 82 -6.86 17.63 5.83
C ALA A 82 -6.84 19.12 5.39
N GLU A 83 -5.71 19.65 4.91
CA GLU A 83 -5.53 21.01 4.39
C GLU A 83 -5.25 20.97 2.87
N GLY A 84 -6.29 20.76 2.06
CA GLY A 84 -6.42 21.40 0.75
C GLY A 84 -5.53 20.92 -0.42
N GLY A 85 -4.84 19.79 -0.33
CA GLY A 85 -4.17 19.18 -1.48
C GLY A 85 -5.17 18.56 -2.46
N LYS A 86 -5.35 19.14 -3.66
CA LYS A 86 -6.17 18.56 -4.74
C LYS A 86 -5.56 17.22 -5.20
N THR A 87 -6.07 16.10 -4.72
CA THR A 87 -5.85 14.77 -5.31
C THR A 87 -6.82 14.56 -6.46
N VAL A 88 -6.29 14.26 -7.65
CA VAL A 88 -7.06 13.83 -8.82
C VAL A 88 -6.73 12.35 -9.04
N SER A 89 -7.75 11.49 -8.98
CA SER A 89 -7.61 10.07 -9.31
C SER A 89 -8.49 9.73 -10.51
N ASP A 90 -7.90 9.05 -11.50
CA ASP A 90 -8.60 8.43 -12.61
C ASP A 90 -8.42 6.91 -12.48
N THR A 91 -9.52 6.18 -12.41
CA THR A 91 -9.55 4.73 -12.38
C THR A 91 -10.35 4.20 -13.57
N SER A 92 -10.02 4.67 -14.77
CA SER A 92 -10.41 3.96 -15.99
C SER A 92 -9.51 2.73 -16.18
N GLY A 93 -10.03 1.58 -15.80
CA GLY A 93 -9.42 0.25 -15.94
C GLY A 93 -10.32 -0.82 -15.36
#